data_AF-A0A510I3B5-F1
#
_entry.id   AF-A0A510I3B5-F1
#
_cell.length_a   1.000
_cell.length_b   1.000
_cell.length_c   1.000
_cell.angle_alpha   90.00
_cell.angle_beta   90.00
_cell.angle_gamma   90.00
#
_symmetry.space_group_name_H-M   'P 1'
#
loop_
_entity.id
_entity.type
_entity.pdbx_description
1 polymer ?
#
loop_
_entity_poly.entity_id
_entity_poly.type
_entity_poly.pdbx_seq_one_letter_code
_entity_poly.pdbx_strand_id
1 'polypeptide(L)'
;MTNIGTKFLLAQRFIFDPNSNSLADQQSGNEVVRLGSNESRILLMLSERPNEVLTRHELHEFVWRDQGFEVDDSSLTQAISTLRKMLKDSTKSPEFVKTVPKRGYQLICSVERMSTPTSEPNVELEDVDAEESTFESVTEEIQSQPQVEDSVSTDPSSVSDNATPVSAAKVSSKNNWFTRAILFVAVLLPIIVFTLTKPAESQFRQIAEFSGVPVMTPANHPQLMQWMPSIEQCVARYVENHTNDVMPVKVIATGGQGNKLVLNYIHDTDHSYENVTLRIFAGQNDPTDICK
;
A
#
# COMPACT_ATOMS: atom_id res chain seq x y z
N MET A 1 -22.30 6.92 3.64
CA MET A 1 -22.06 6.75 5.08
C MET A 1 -20.58 6.98 5.31
N THR A 2 -20.22 8.00 6.08
CA THR A 2 -18.83 8.40 6.36
C THR A 2 -18.25 7.50 7.45
N ASN A 3 -17.49 6.46 7.05
CA ASN A 3 -16.74 5.59 7.96
C ASN A 3 -15.42 6.26 8.40
N ILE A 4 -15.50 7.45 8.99
CA ILE A 4 -14.31 8.14 9.49
C ILE A 4 -13.89 7.47 10.80
N GLY A 5 -12.70 6.86 10.83
CA GLY A 5 -12.10 6.27 12.04
C GLY A 5 -12.49 4.81 12.36
N THR A 6 -13.34 4.14 11.58
CA THR A 6 -13.73 2.75 11.86
C THR A 6 -12.58 1.78 11.58
N LYS A 7 -12.07 1.11 12.62
CA LYS A 7 -11.20 -0.06 12.49
C LYS A 7 -12.04 -1.33 12.57
N PHE A 8 -11.58 -2.40 11.94
CA PHE A 8 -12.26 -3.70 11.96
C PHE A 8 -11.37 -4.73 12.64
N LEU A 9 -11.89 -5.42 13.65
CA LEU A 9 -11.25 -6.58 14.26
C LEU A 9 -11.78 -7.84 13.60
N LEU A 10 -10.89 -8.60 12.96
CA LEU A 10 -11.19 -9.81 12.20
C LEU A 10 -10.72 -11.04 13.00
N ALA A 11 -11.64 -11.95 13.31
CA ALA A 11 -11.37 -13.20 14.04
C ALA A 11 -10.60 -13.02 15.37
N GLN A 12 -10.78 -11.90 16.08
CA GLN A 12 -9.99 -11.53 17.27
C GLN A 12 -8.47 -11.62 17.09
N ARG A 13 -7.99 -11.48 15.85
CA ARG A 13 -6.59 -11.64 15.49
C ARG A 13 -6.04 -10.46 14.71
N PHE A 14 -6.76 -10.03 13.67
CA PHE A 14 -6.28 -8.98 12.80
C PHE A 14 -7.04 -7.68 13.03
N ILE A 15 -6.33 -6.59 13.31
CA ILE A 15 -6.89 -5.24 13.31
C ILE A 15 -6.63 -4.63 11.95
N PHE A 16 -7.69 -4.41 11.18
CA PHE A 16 -7.65 -3.73 9.90
C PHE A 16 -8.06 -2.26 10.06
N ASP A 17 -7.20 -1.35 9.60
CA ASP A 17 -7.49 0.08 9.49
C ASP A 17 -7.55 0.50 8.00
N PRO A 18 -8.75 0.80 7.48
CA PRO A 18 -8.94 1.21 6.10
C PRO A 18 -8.32 2.58 5.77
N ASN A 19 -8.17 3.48 6.74
CA ASN A 19 -7.67 4.84 6.49
C ASN A 19 -6.16 4.83 6.31
N SER A 20 -5.46 4.03 7.13
CA SER A 20 -4.02 3.85 7.03
C SER A 20 -3.61 2.72 6.09
N ASN A 21 -4.55 1.95 5.52
CA ASN A 21 -4.29 0.71 4.77
C ASN A 21 -3.37 -0.23 5.56
N SER A 22 -3.65 -0.44 6.85
CA SER A 22 -2.79 -1.22 7.73
C SER A 22 -3.54 -2.44 8.30
N LEU A 23 -2.80 -3.52 8.49
CA LEU A 23 -3.28 -4.77 9.07
C LEU A 23 -2.31 -5.17 10.18
N ALA A 24 -2.76 -5.21 11.43
CA ALA A 24 -1.94 -5.62 12.58
C ALA A 24 -2.32 -7.03 13.04
N ASP A 25 -1.36 -7.94 13.18
CA ASP A 25 -1.57 -9.31 13.69
C ASP A 25 -1.32 -9.36 15.20
N GLN A 26 -2.38 -9.43 16.01
CA GLN A 26 -2.30 -9.44 17.46
C GLN A 26 -1.61 -10.71 18.01
N GLN A 27 -1.61 -11.82 17.26
CA GLN A 27 -0.96 -13.06 17.68
C GLN A 27 0.55 -13.07 17.37
N SER A 28 1.01 -12.18 16.50
CA SER A 28 2.42 -12.11 16.05
C SER A 28 3.11 -10.85 16.56
N GLY A 29 2.93 -10.53 17.85
CA GLY A 29 3.57 -9.38 18.48
C GLY A 29 3.09 -8.01 17.98
N ASN A 30 1.85 -7.94 17.44
CA ASN A 30 1.25 -6.74 16.85
C ASN A 30 2.05 -6.17 15.66
N GLU A 31 2.67 -7.06 14.88
CA GLU A 31 3.33 -6.70 13.62
C GLU A 31 2.32 -6.03 12.67
N VAL A 32 2.63 -4.81 12.24
CA VAL A 32 1.78 -4.03 11.33
C VAL A 32 2.29 -4.17 9.91
N VAL A 33 1.46 -4.77 9.05
CA VAL A 33 1.71 -4.90 7.62
C VAL A 33 0.89 -3.86 6.86
N ARG A 34 1.51 -3.18 5.89
CA ARG A 34 0.82 -2.24 5.02
C ARG A 34 0.19 -2.97 3.84
N LEU A 35 -1.13 -2.85 3.72
CA LEU A 35 -1.89 -3.35 2.58
C LEU A 35 -1.71 -2.41 1.37
N GLY A 36 -1.73 -2.99 0.17
CA GLY A 36 -1.90 -2.19 -1.03
C GLY A 36 -3.29 -1.57 -1.10
N SER A 37 -3.45 -0.51 -1.89
CA SER A 37 -4.72 0.23 -1.95
C SER A 37 -5.88 -0.62 -2.46
N ASN A 38 -5.62 -1.61 -3.33
CA ASN A 38 -6.67 -2.47 -3.87
C ASN A 38 -7.06 -3.55 -2.86
N GLU A 39 -6.08 -4.17 -2.21
CA GLU A 39 -6.28 -5.15 -1.13
C GLU A 39 -7.03 -4.53 0.04
N SER A 40 -6.67 -3.31 0.43
CA SER A 40 -7.37 -2.54 1.47
C SER A 40 -8.84 -2.27 1.11
N ARG A 41 -9.11 -1.79 -0.11
CA ARG A 41 -10.50 -1.56 -0.58
C ARG A 41 -11.31 -2.84 -0.64
N ILE A 42 -10.71 -3.95 -1.09
CA ILE A 42 -11.36 -5.26 -1.09
C ILE A 42 -11.72 -5.67 0.33
N LEU A 43 -10.76 -5.59 1.25
CA LEU A 43 -10.96 -5.97 2.64
C LEU A 43 -12.00 -5.08 3.33
N LEU A 44 -12.03 -3.78 3.03
CA LEU A 44 -13.07 -2.87 3.49
C LEU A 44 -14.46 -3.31 3.05
N MET A 45 -14.68 -3.51 1.75
CA MET A 45 -16.01 -3.90 1.25
C MET A 45 -16.47 -5.24 1.85
N LEU A 46 -15.54 -6.19 1.98
CA LEU A 46 -15.78 -7.49 2.61
C LEU A 46 -16.08 -7.38 4.12
N SER A 47 -15.41 -6.45 4.83
CA SER A 47 -15.62 -6.22 6.27
C SER A 47 -16.89 -5.42 6.56
N GLU A 48 -17.37 -4.63 5.61
CA GLU A 48 -18.65 -3.94 5.72
C GLU A 48 -19.84 -4.90 5.59
N ARG A 49 -19.68 -5.98 4.81
CA ARG A 49 -20.70 -7.02 4.55
C ARG A 49 -20.16 -8.41 4.87
N PRO A 50 -19.84 -8.70 6.15
CA PRO A 50 -19.31 -10.00 6.53
C PRO A 50 -20.35 -11.09 6.26
N ASN A 51 -19.89 -12.28 5.87
CA ASN A 51 -20.71 -13.42 5.50
C ASN A 51 -21.62 -13.19 4.28
N GLU A 52 -21.47 -12.10 3.54
CA GLU A 52 -22.14 -11.90 2.25
C GLU A 52 -21.22 -12.24 1.07
N VAL A 53 -21.79 -12.79 -0.01
CA VAL A 53 -21.03 -13.07 -1.23
C VAL A 53 -21.00 -11.81 -2.09
N LEU A 54 -19.89 -11.09 -2.05
CA LEU A 54 -19.63 -9.99 -2.96
C LEU A 54 -19.27 -10.53 -4.34
N THR A 55 -19.98 -10.07 -5.35
CA THR A 55 -19.76 -10.52 -6.72
C THR A 55 -18.46 -9.95 -7.28
N ARG A 56 -17.89 -10.65 -8.27
CA ARG A 56 -16.71 -10.12 -8.99
C ARG A 56 -16.98 -8.74 -9.59
N HIS A 57 -18.18 -8.54 -10.14
CA HIS A 57 -18.56 -7.27 -10.74
C HIS A 57 -18.55 -6.12 -9.72
N GLU A 58 -19.15 -6.32 -8.53
CA GLU A 58 -19.15 -5.31 -7.46
C GLU A 58 -17.73 -4.99 -6.98
N LEU A 59 -16.88 -6.02 -6.83
CA LEU A 59 -15.48 -5.85 -6.44
C LEU A 59 -14.70 -5.08 -7.52
N HIS A 60 -14.91 -5.40 -8.80
CA HIS A 60 -14.30 -4.66 -9.90
C HIS A 60 -14.74 -3.20 -9.94
N GLU A 61 -16.03 -2.95 -9.74
CA GLU A 61 -16.60 -1.61 -9.74
C GLU A 61 -15.95 -0.73 -8.67
N PHE A 62 -16.04 -1.16 -7.41
CA PHE A 62 -15.58 -0.36 -6.26
C PHE A 62 -14.06 -0.18 -6.21
N VAL A 63 -13.32 -1.23 -6.52
CA VAL A 63 -11.87 -1.25 -6.29
C VAL A 63 -11.11 -0.62 -7.46
N TRP A 64 -11.61 -0.74 -8.69
CA TRP A 64 -10.94 -0.23 -9.89
C TRP A 64 -11.75 0.82 -10.66
N ARG A 65 -13.00 0.54 -11.06
CA ARG A 65 -13.74 1.44 -11.98
C ARG A 65 -14.13 2.76 -11.32
N ASP A 66 -14.57 2.73 -10.06
CA ASP A 66 -14.79 3.94 -9.24
C ASP A 66 -13.49 4.74 -9.05
N GLN A 67 -12.34 4.07 -9.13
CA GLN A 67 -11.03 4.70 -9.06
C GLN A 67 -10.55 5.20 -10.44
N GLY A 68 -11.29 4.91 -11.52
CA GLY A 68 -11.00 5.32 -12.90
C GLY A 68 -10.08 4.35 -13.66
N PHE A 69 -9.96 3.10 -13.20
CA PHE A 69 -9.16 2.08 -13.85
C PHE A 69 -10.05 0.97 -14.41
N GLU A 70 -9.71 0.46 -15.59
CA GLU A 70 -10.31 -0.74 -16.16
C GLU A 70 -9.27 -1.86 -16.17
N VAL A 71 -9.61 -2.98 -15.52
CA VAL A 71 -8.72 -4.13 -15.38
C VAL A 71 -9.50 -5.42 -15.63
N ASP A 72 -8.77 -6.48 -15.89
CA ASP A 72 -9.31 -7.82 -16.09
C ASP A 72 -9.46 -8.60 -14.76
N ASP A 73 -10.15 -9.73 -14.82
CA ASP A 73 -10.38 -10.65 -13.69
C ASP A 73 -9.08 -11.17 -13.05
N SER A 74 -7.95 -11.17 -13.79
CA SER A 74 -6.66 -11.59 -13.26
C SER A 74 -6.16 -10.63 -12.17
N SER A 75 -6.42 -9.33 -12.32
CA SER A 75 -6.07 -8.30 -11.34
C SER A 75 -6.82 -8.50 -10.01
N LEU A 76 -8.11 -8.83 -10.06
CA LEU A 76 -8.90 -9.17 -8.86
C LEU A 76 -8.36 -10.45 -8.20
N THR A 77 -8.06 -11.46 -9.01
CA THR A 77 -7.51 -12.73 -8.51
C THR A 77 -6.16 -12.53 -7.82
N GLN A 78 -5.29 -11.69 -8.39
CA GLN A 78 -4.00 -11.35 -7.80
C GLN A 78 -4.14 -10.59 -6.49
N ALA A 79 -5.00 -9.56 -6.44
CA ALA A 79 -5.26 -8.79 -5.24
C ALA A 79 -5.80 -9.68 -4.09
N ILE A 80 -6.73 -10.59 -4.39
CA ILE A 80 -7.23 -11.56 -3.41
C ILE A 80 -6.11 -12.51 -2.93
N SER A 81 -5.23 -12.96 -3.84
CA SER A 81 -4.09 -13.80 -3.48
C SER A 81 -3.13 -13.08 -2.54
N THR A 82 -2.82 -11.81 -2.82
CA THR A 82 -1.98 -10.96 -1.95
C THR A 82 -2.64 -10.74 -0.60
N LEU A 83 -3.95 -10.42 -0.58
CA LEU A 83 -4.72 -10.23 0.64
C LEU A 83 -4.70 -11.49 1.53
N ARG A 84 -4.91 -12.67 0.96
CA ARG A 84 -4.83 -13.94 1.71
C ARG A 84 -3.45 -14.17 2.31
N LYS A 85 -2.37 -13.85 1.60
CA LYS A 85 -1.01 -13.95 2.14
C LYS A 85 -0.81 -13.03 3.34
N MET A 86 -1.31 -11.79 3.26
CA MET A 86 -1.23 -10.81 4.36
C MET A 86 -2.06 -11.24 5.57
N LEU A 87 -3.22 -11.87 5.35
CA LEU A 87 -4.05 -12.49 6.40
C LEU A 87 -3.54 -13.85 6.88
N LYS A 88 -2.40 -14.34 6.35
CA LYS A 88 -1.87 -15.69 6.61
C LYS A 88 -2.93 -16.80 6.37
N ASP A 89 -3.82 -16.58 5.41
CA ASP A 89 -4.99 -17.40 5.10
C ASP A 89 -4.68 -18.48 4.05
N SER A 90 -5.25 -19.67 4.22
CA SER A 90 -5.03 -20.82 3.34
C SER A 90 -6.11 -20.89 2.25
N THR A 91 -5.72 -21.12 1.00
CA THR A 91 -6.71 -21.31 -0.08
C THR A 91 -7.41 -22.67 0.01
N LYS A 92 -6.78 -23.69 0.61
CA LYS A 92 -7.36 -25.03 0.77
C LYS A 92 -8.35 -25.11 1.93
N SER A 93 -8.10 -24.31 2.96
CA SER A 93 -8.87 -24.26 4.21
C SER A 93 -9.03 -22.79 4.61
N PRO A 94 -9.87 -22.02 3.89
CA PRO A 94 -10.00 -20.59 4.14
C PRO A 94 -10.65 -20.34 5.50
N GLU A 95 -10.02 -19.47 6.29
CA GLU A 95 -10.55 -18.99 7.58
C GLU A 95 -11.06 -17.56 7.46
N PHE A 96 -10.51 -16.79 6.52
CA PHE A 96 -10.87 -15.39 6.31
C PHE A 96 -11.62 -15.20 5.00
N VAL A 97 -10.97 -15.39 3.85
CA VAL A 97 -11.54 -15.06 2.54
C VAL A 97 -11.86 -16.34 1.78
N LYS A 98 -13.15 -16.64 1.63
CA LYS A 98 -13.65 -17.79 0.85
C LYS A 98 -13.95 -17.40 -0.58
N THR A 99 -13.46 -18.20 -1.53
CA THR A 99 -13.89 -18.09 -2.94
C THR A 99 -15.21 -18.82 -3.11
N VAL A 100 -16.20 -18.12 -3.69
CA VAL A 100 -17.47 -18.73 -4.11
C VAL A 100 -17.44 -18.89 -5.63
N PRO A 101 -17.29 -20.12 -6.16
CA PRO A 101 -17.10 -20.36 -7.59
C PRO A 101 -18.17 -19.68 -8.45
N LYS A 102 -17.74 -19.03 -9.53
CA LYS A 102 -18.59 -18.31 -10.50
C LYS A 102 -19.42 -17.14 -9.92
N ARG A 103 -19.25 -16.80 -8.64
CA ARG A 103 -19.99 -15.71 -7.99
C ARG A 103 -19.04 -14.60 -7.55
N GLY A 104 -18.07 -14.93 -6.70
CA GLY A 104 -17.14 -13.95 -6.16
C GLY A 104 -16.48 -14.40 -4.87
N TYR A 105 -16.45 -13.53 -3.88
CA TYR A 105 -15.70 -13.72 -2.64
C TYR A 105 -16.55 -13.37 -1.42
N GLN A 106 -16.25 -14.02 -0.31
CA GLN A 106 -16.97 -13.85 0.94
C GLN A 106 -15.95 -13.82 2.09
N LEU A 107 -16.15 -12.91 3.03
CA LEU A 107 -15.43 -12.90 4.30
C LEU A 107 -16.21 -13.77 5.29
N ILE A 108 -15.59 -14.84 5.78
CA ILE A 108 -16.25 -15.89 6.58
C ILE A 108 -15.84 -15.87 8.05
N CYS A 109 -14.98 -14.94 8.44
CA CYS A 109 -14.60 -14.75 9.84
C CYS A 109 -15.58 -13.82 10.59
N SER A 110 -15.45 -13.77 11.92
CA SER A 110 -16.11 -12.74 12.72
C SER A 110 -15.50 -11.37 12.43
N VAL A 111 -16.35 -10.34 12.36
CA VAL A 111 -15.95 -8.95 12.11
C VAL A 111 -16.60 -8.06 13.15
N GLU A 112 -15.77 -7.39 13.94
CA GLU A 112 -16.21 -6.41 14.94
C GLU A 112 -15.76 -5.00 14.50
N ARG A 113 -16.66 -4.02 14.57
CA ARG A 113 -16.32 -2.63 14.29
C ARG A 113 -15.82 -1.97 15.56
N MET A 114 -14.55 -1.60 15.57
CA MET A 114 -13.95 -0.78 16.60
C MET A 114 -14.22 0.69 16.25
N SER A 115 -15.21 1.28 16.90
CA SER A 115 -15.35 2.73 16.94
C SER A 115 -14.38 3.25 18.00
N THR A 116 -13.48 4.16 17.63
CA THR A 116 -12.84 5.00 18.64
C THR A 116 -13.95 5.83 19.28
N PRO A 117 -14.20 5.70 20.60
CA PRO A 117 -15.16 6.58 21.25
C PRO A 117 -14.65 8.00 21.07
N THR A 118 -15.38 8.78 20.27
CA THR A 118 -15.29 10.23 20.34
C THR A 118 -15.70 10.57 21.76
N SER A 119 -14.75 11.08 22.54
CA SER A 119 -14.97 11.56 23.89
C SER A 119 -15.95 12.74 23.85
N GLU A 120 -17.22 12.44 24.11
CA GLU A 120 -18.21 13.37 24.66
C GLU A 120 -18.59 12.90 26.07
N PRO A 121 -18.92 13.83 26.98
CA PRO A 121 -18.66 13.67 28.40
C PRO A 121 -19.64 12.72 29.09
N ASN A 122 -19.04 11.91 29.97
CA ASN A 122 -19.56 11.30 31.19
C ASN A 122 -21.02 11.67 31.56
N VAL A 123 -21.92 10.69 31.46
CA VAL A 123 -23.01 10.52 32.42
C VAL A 123 -22.99 9.07 32.86
N GLU A 124 -22.58 8.89 34.12
CA GLU A 124 -22.69 7.67 34.92
C GLU A 124 -24.11 7.07 34.83
N LEU A 125 -24.20 5.74 34.93
CA LEU A 125 -24.87 5.06 36.04
C LEU A 125 -24.77 3.53 35.87
N GLU A 126 -24.12 2.92 36.87
CA GLU A 126 -24.44 1.64 37.55
C GLU A 126 -24.43 0.33 36.73
N ASP A 127 -23.41 -0.51 36.94
CA ASP A 127 -23.30 -1.62 37.93
C ASP A 127 -24.04 -2.90 37.50
N VAL A 128 -23.32 -4.02 37.43
CA VAL A 128 -23.56 -5.30 38.15
C VAL A 128 -22.54 -6.36 37.69
N ASP A 129 -21.80 -6.84 38.69
CA ASP A 129 -21.09 -8.11 38.94
C ASP A 129 -21.24 -9.30 37.96
N ALA A 130 -20.12 -10.02 37.74
CA ALA A 130 -19.82 -11.30 38.43
C ALA A 130 -18.78 -12.18 37.67
N GLU A 131 -17.70 -12.55 38.38
CA GLU A 131 -16.96 -13.85 38.48
C GLU A 131 -16.60 -14.65 37.19
N GLU A 132 -15.41 -15.23 36.99
CA GLU A 132 -14.63 -16.24 37.75
C GLU A 132 -13.20 -16.30 37.12
N SER A 133 -12.11 -16.36 37.90
CA SER A 133 -11.42 -17.53 38.50
C SER A 133 -10.38 -18.25 37.61
N THR A 134 -9.16 -18.39 38.17
CA THR A 134 -8.11 -19.43 37.96
C THR A 134 -7.38 -19.48 36.60
N PHE A 135 -6.07 -19.71 36.48
CA PHE A 135 -5.16 -20.56 37.25
C PHE A 135 -3.69 -20.13 37.06
N GLU A 136 -2.84 -20.55 37.98
CA GLU A 136 -1.44 -20.17 38.22
C GLU A 136 -0.45 -21.21 37.64
N SER A 137 0.81 -20.79 37.45
CA SER A 137 2.03 -21.65 37.48
C SER A 137 2.28 -22.53 36.22
N VAL A 138 3.49 -22.74 35.66
CA VAL A 138 4.84 -22.94 36.21
C VAL A 138 5.91 -22.64 35.12
N THR A 139 7.07 -22.17 35.59
CA THR A 139 8.41 -22.02 34.97
C THR A 139 9.15 -23.32 34.64
N GLU A 140 9.93 -23.35 33.55
CA GLU A 140 11.26 -24.03 33.37
C GLU A 140 11.63 -23.91 31.87
N GLU A 141 12.61 -23.15 31.38
CA GLU A 141 14.08 -23.15 31.55
C GLU A 141 14.84 -24.35 30.93
N ILE A 142 16.01 -24.04 30.35
CA ILE A 142 17.11 -24.91 29.84
C ILE A 142 16.95 -25.37 28.37
N GLN A 143 17.57 -24.75 27.36
CA GLN A 143 19.00 -24.60 26.99
C GLN A 143 19.60 -25.83 26.26
N SER A 144 20.49 -25.51 25.30
CA SER A 144 21.57 -26.30 24.68
C SER A 144 21.35 -26.96 23.31
N GLN A 145 21.80 -26.24 22.27
CA GLN A 145 22.76 -26.65 21.23
C GLN A 145 23.88 -27.61 21.71
N PRO A 146 24.81 -28.15 20.88
CA PRO A 146 24.88 -28.31 19.40
C PRO A 146 25.63 -29.59 18.90
N GLN A 147 25.77 -29.70 17.56
CA GLN A 147 26.81 -30.44 16.76
C GLN A 147 26.81 -31.99 16.85
N VAL A 148 27.37 -32.81 15.94
CA VAL A 148 28.46 -32.68 14.95
C VAL A 148 28.37 -33.86 13.93
N GLU A 149 28.99 -33.68 12.75
CA GLU A 149 29.83 -34.64 11.97
C GLU A 149 29.24 -35.96 11.43
N ASP A 150 29.26 -36.12 10.09
CA ASP A 150 30.23 -36.93 9.29
C ASP A 150 29.64 -38.32 9.01
N SER A 151 29.64 -38.89 7.81
CA SER A 151 30.78 -39.32 7.00
C SER A 151 30.16 -40.13 5.82
N VAL A 152 30.48 -39.85 4.54
CA VAL A 152 31.58 -40.44 3.72
C VAL A 152 31.28 -41.85 3.15
N SER A 153 31.70 -42.02 1.87
CA SER A 153 32.02 -43.26 1.11
C SER A 153 30.94 -43.76 0.13
N THR A 154 31.07 -43.54 -1.19
CA THR A 154 31.99 -44.07 -2.25
C THR A 154 31.40 -45.25 -3.03
N ASP A 155 31.09 -44.99 -4.32
CA ASP A 155 31.54 -45.67 -5.57
C ASP A 155 31.40 -47.22 -5.73
N PRO A 156 31.74 -47.86 -6.87
CA PRO A 156 31.91 -47.41 -8.28
C PRO A 156 31.30 -48.39 -9.33
N SER A 157 31.38 -48.03 -10.63
CA SER A 157 31.65 -48.88 -11.84
C SER A 157 31.00 -48.24 -13.08
N SER A 158 31.53 -48.25 -14.32
CA SER A 158 32.76 -48.74 -14.96
C SER A 158 32.73 -48.26 -16.44
N VAL A 159 33.77 -47.60 -16.98
CA VAL A 159 34.87 -48.07 -17.89
C VAL A 159 34.56 -48.19 -19.41
N SER A 160 35.59 -47.79 -20.19
CA SER A 160 35.97 -48.05 -21.60
C SER A 160 35.79 -46.90 -22.61
N ASP A 161 36.72 -46.57 -23.50
CA ASP A 161 38.15 -46.90 -23.72
C ASP A 161 38.69 -45.95 -24.81
N ASN A 162 39.98 -45.59 -24.72
CA ASN A 162 41.02 -45.52 -25.78
C ASN A 162 41.97 -44.31 -25.72
N ALA A 163 43.22 -44.65 -26.07
CA ALA A 163 44.46 -44.03 -25.64
C ALA A 163 45.09 -43.02 -26.63
N THR A 164 45.54 -41.89 -26.08
CA THR A 164 46.76 -41.04 -26.34
C THR A 164 47.17 -40.58 -27.77
N PRO A 165 48.09 -39.59 -27.90
CA PRO A 165 48.41 -38.44 -27.03
C PRO A 165 48.61 -37.12 -27.82
N VAL A 166 48.17 -35.96 -27.32
CA VAL A 166 48.76 -34.68 -27.79
C VAL A 166 48.82 -33.63 -26.67
N SER A 167 50.06 -33.31 -26.31
CA SER A 167 50.59 -31.99 -25.91
C SER A 167 50.00 -31.27 -24.69
N ALA A 168 50.84 -31.18 -23.66
CA ALA A 168 50.69 -30.26 -22.54
C ALA A 168 50.62 -28.80 -23.02
N ALA A 169 49.44 -28.19 -22.95
CA ALA A 169 49.26 -26.76 -23.15
C ALA A 169 49.56 -26.00 -21.84
N LYS A 170 50.66 -25.25 -21.89
CA LYS A 170 51.17 -24.32 -20.89
C LYS A 170 50.09 -23.30 -20.49
N VAL A 171 49.70 -23.27 -19.21
CA VAL A 171 48.80 -22.23 -18.68
C VAL A 171 49.54 -20.89 -18.71
N SER A 172 49.20 -20.07 -19.69
CA SER A 172 49.69 -18.71 -19.85
C SER A 172 49.06 -17.82 -18.79
N SER A 173 49.88 -17.32 -17.87
CA SER A 173 49.57 -16.25 -16.92
C SER A 173 49.12 -15.01 -17.69
N LYS A 174 47.81 -14.86 -17.87
CA LYS A 174 47.21 -13.71 -18.56
C LYS A 174 47.16 -12.51 -17.61
N ASN A 175 48.24 -11.74 -17.64
CA ASN A 175 48.33 -10.30 -17.41
C ASN A 175 47.23 -9.65 -16.52
N ASN A 176 47.52 -9.59 -15.21
CA ASN A 176 46.70 -8.98 -14.15
C ASN A 176 46.31 -7.50 -14.37
N TRP A 177 46.86 -6.82 -15.35
CA TRP A 177 46.48 -5.44 -15.68
C TRP A 177 45.07 -5.35 -16.29
N PHE A 178 44.64 -6.35 -17.06
CA PHE A 178 43.30 -6.38 -17.64
C PHE A 178 42.24 -6.59 -16.55
N THR A 179 42.50 -7.45 -15.57
CA THR A 179 41.57 -7.69 -14.45
C THR A 179 41.48 -6.47 -13.53
N ARG A 180 42.59 -5.76 -13.28
CA ARG A 180 42.58 -4.49 -12.53
C ARG A 180 41.88 -3.37 -13.29
N ALA A 181 42.04 -3.29 -14.61
CA ALA A 181 41.33 -2.32 -15.44
C ALA A 181 39.82 -2.58 -15.44
N ILE A 182 39.40 -3.85 -15.55
CA ILE A 182 37.99 -4.23 -15.47
C ILE A 182 37.40 -3.87 -14.09
N LEU A 183 38.11 -4.15 -12.99
CA LEU A 183 37.66 -3.76 -11.65
C LEU A 183 37.58 -2.24 -11.47
N PHE A 184 38.55 -1.49 -12.02
CA PHE A 184 38.51 -0.03 -11.99
C PHE A 184 37.32 0.53 -12.76
N VAL A 185 37.05 0.01 -13.96
CA VAL A 185 35.89 0.40 -14.76
C VAL A 185 34.59 0.01 -14.05
N ALA A 186 34.52 -1.18 -13.44
CA ALA A 186 33.36 -1.64 -12.70
C ALA A 186 33.03 -0.75 -11.48
N VAL A 187 34.04 -0.13 -10.86
CA VAL A 187 33.84 0.81 -9.74
C VAL A 187 33.62 2.25 -10.24
N LEU A 188 34.33 2.70 -11.27
CA LEU A 188 34.21 4.06 -11.79
C LEU A 188 32.90 4.29 -12.53
N LEU A 189 32.42 3.33 -13.32
CA LEU A 189 31.21 3.47 -14.11
C LEU A 189 29.97 3.86 -13.26
N PRO A 190 29.64 3.18 -12.15
CA PRO A 190 28.50 3.59 -11.31
C PRO A 190 28.71 4.97 -10.65
N ILE A 191 29.94 5.34 -10.27
CA ILE A 191 30.26 6.66 -9.71
C ILE A 191 30.09 7.76 -10.77
N ILE A 192 30.52 7.50 -12.00
CA ILE A 192 30.35 8.39 -13.14
C ILE A 192 28.87 8.54 -13.49
N VAL A 193 28.10 7.45 -13.50
CA VAL A 193 26.64 7.51 -13.71
C VAL A 193 26.00 8.36 -12.61
N PHE A 194 26.29 8.07 -11.34
CA PHE A 194 25.74 8.82 -10.21
C PHE A 194 26.07 10.32 -10.24
N THR A 195 27.24 10.70 -10.75
CA THR A 195 27.65 12.11 -10.84
C THR A 195 27.15 12.82 -12.09
N LEU A 196 26.98 12.12 -13.20
CA LEU A 196 26.57 12.70 -14.48
C LEU A 196 25.05 12.67 -14.69
N THR A 197 24.33 11.74 -14.07
CA THR A 197 22.87 11.72 -14.14
C THR A 197 22.29 12.59 -13.04
N LYS A 198 21.81 13.79 -13.41
CA LYS A 198 20.93 14.54 -12.52
C LYS A 198 19.61 13.77 -12.39
N PRO A 199 19.08 13.59 -11.17
CA PRO A 199 17.77 12.96 -11.00
C PRO A 199 16.73 13.76 -11.80
N ALA A 200 15.78 13.05 -12.40
CA ALA A 200 14.67 13.70 -13.08
C ALA A 200 13.82 14.42 -12.01
N GLU A 201 13.92 15.75 -11.94
CA GLU A 201 13.05 16.55 -11.10
C GLU A 201 11.65 16.59 -11.72
N SER A 202 10.62 16.43 -10.90
CA SER A 202 9.24 16.61 -11.32
C SER A 202 9.02 18.09 -11.65
N GLN A 203 9.11 18.44 -12.94
CA GLN A 203 8.84 19.80 -13.40
C GLN A 203 7.33 20.06 -13.37
N PHE A 204 6.93 21.14 -12.71
CA PHE A 204 5.56 21.63 -12.69
C PHE A 204 5.48 22.96 -13.45
N ARG A 205 4.37 23.19 -14.14
CA ARG A 205 4.05 24.46 -14.77
C ARG A 205 2.85 25.08 -14.05
N GLN A 206 2.88 26.39 -13.85
CA GLN A 206 1.74 27.15 -13.36
C GLN A 206 0.70 27.31 -14.47
N ILE A 207 -0.57 27.05 -14.16
CA ILE A 207 -1.68 27.17 -15.11
C ILE A 207 -2.62 28.33 -14.77
N ALA A 208 -2.67 28.73 -13.50
CA ALA A 208 -3.45 29.86 -13.03
C ALA A 208 -2.97 30.32 -11.64
N GLU A 209 -3.54 31.41 -11.16
CA GLU A 209 -3.39 31.89 -9.79
C GLU A 209 -4.75 32.40 -9.31
N PHE A 210 -5.22 31.88 -8.18
CA PHE A 210 -6.52 32.24 -7.61
C PHE A 210 -6.34 32.63 -6.15
N SER A 211 -6.85 33.79 -5.77
CA SER A 211 -6.70 34.33 -4.42
C SER A 211 -5.25 34.38 -3.92
N GLY A 212 -4.26 34.56 -4.80
CA GLY A 212 -2.83 34.54 -4.48
C GLY A 212 -2.21 33.14 -4.34
N VAL A 213 -2.97 32.08 -4.61
CA VAL A 213 -2.48 30.69 -4.59
C VAL A 213 -2.19 30.21 -6.01
N PRO A 214 -0.94 29.86 -6.35
CA PRO A 214 -0.60 29.34 -7.66
C PRO A 214 -1.14 27.92 -7.85
N VAL A 215 -1.84 27.70 -8.96
CA VAL A 215 -2.29 26.38 -9.39
C VAL A 215 -1.30 25.81 -10.38
N MET A 216 -0.76 24.64 -10.06
CA MET A 216 0.33 23.97 -10.76
C MET A 216 -0.14 22.62 -11.32
N THR A 217 0.48 22.16 -12.40
CA THR A 217 0.28 20.82 -12.96
C THR A 217 1.61 20.28 -13.49
N PRO A 218 1.84 18.95 -13.57
CA PRO A 218 3.05 18.42 -14.20
C PRO A 218 3.26 18.98 -15.61
N ALA A 219 4.51 19.27 -15.99
CA ALA A 219 4.85 19.94 -17.24
C ALA A 219 4.29 19.23 -18.49
N ASN A 220 4.23 17.89 -18.46
CA ASN A 220 3.70 17.05 -19.54
C ASN A 220 2.22 16.67 -19.37
N HIS A 221 1.52 17.26 -18.41
CA HIS A 221 0.10 16.99 -18.19
C HIS A 221 -0.75 17.61 -19.33
N PRO A 222 -1.84 16.94 -19.76
CA PRO A 222 -2.80 17.53 -20.69
C PRO A 222 -3.42 18.85 -20.17
N GLN A 223 -4.11 19.58 -21.03
CA GLN A 223 -4.75 20.84 -20.63
C GLN A 223 -5.97 20.58 -19.74
N LEU A 224 -6.21 21.51 -18.80
CA LEU A 224 -7.31 21.45 -17.83
C LEU A 224 -8.36 22.55 -18.07
N MET A 225 -8.42 23.11 -19.28
CA MET A 225 -9.28 24.25 -19.63
C MET A 225 -10.75 24.07 -19.20
N GLN A 226 -11.31 22.87 -19.40
CA GLN A 226 -12.70 22.56 -19.03
C GLN A 226 -12.98 22.59 -17.52
N TRP A 227 -11.95 22.42 -16.70
CA TRP A 227 -12.05 22.35 -15.25
C TRP A 227 -11.74 23.68 -14.56
N MET A 228 -11.25 24.69 -15.30
CA MET A 228 -10.83 25.97 -14.72
C MET A 228 -11.89 26.64 -13.84
N PRO A 229 -13.19 26.68 -14.21
CA PRO A 229 -14.21 27.27 -13.34
C PRO A 229 -14.36 26.53 -12.00
N SER A 230 -14.30 25.19 -12.02
CA SER A 230 -14.37 24.38 -10.80
C SER A 230 -13.12 24.51 -9.94
N ILE A 231 -11.95 24.66 -10.56
CA ILE A 231 -10.69 24.91 -9.86
C ILE A 231 -10.78 26.28 -9.16
N GLU A 232 -11.19 27.31 -9.86
CA GLU A 232 -11.33 28.67 -9.30
C GLU A 232 -12.28 28.69 -8.10
N GLN A 233 -13.48 28.13 -8.25
CA GLN A 233 -14.46 28.06 -7.16
C GLN A 233 -13.94 27.28 -5.96
N CYS A 234 -13.30 26.14 -6.21
CA CYS A 234 -12.75 25.30 -5.15
C CYS A 234 -11.62 25.99 -4.39
N VAL A 235 -10.68 26.62 -5.11
CA VAL A 235 -9.55 27.32 -4.48
C VAL A 235 -10.05 28.55 -3.72
N ALA A 236 -10.98 29.33 -4.28
CA ALA A 236 -11.57 30.47 -3.59
C ALA A 236 -12.24 30.04 -2.27
N ARG A 237 -13.07 28.98 -2.31
CA ARG A 237 -13.75 28.44 -1.14
C ARG A 237 -12.79 27.89 -0.09
N TYR A 238 -11.76 27.18 -0.52
CA TYR A 238 -10.76 26.62 0.38
C TYR A 238 -9.99 27.73 1.12
N VAL A 239 -9.58 28.78 0.40
CA VAL A 239 -8.88 29.93 0.97
C VAL A 239 -9.77 30.72 1.94
N GLU A 240 -11.08 30.80 1.71
CA GLU A 240 -12.01 31.42 2.68
C GLU A 240 -12.00 30.72 4.04
N ASN A 241 -11.79 29.41 4.08
CA ASN A 241 -11.73 28.64 5.33
C ASN A 241 -10.32 28.60 5.95
N HIS A 242 -9.29 28.90 5.16
CA HIS A 242 -7.89 28.81 5.55
C HIS A 242 -7.24 30.20 5.45
N THR A 243 -7.59 31.07 6.40
CA THR A 243 -7.12 32.47 6.42
C THR A 243 -5.82 32.65 7.20
N ASN A 244 -5.05 33.68 6.85
CA ASN A 244 -3.80 34.09 7.52
C ASN A 244 -2.66 33.05 7.37
N ASP A 245 -2.00 32.67 8.46
CA ASP A 245 -0.78 31.82 8.48
C ASP A 245 -1.00 30.39 7.97
N VAL A 246 -2.25 30.00 7.73
CA VAL A 246 -2.66 28.65 7.28
C VAL A 246 -3.08 28.62 5.81
N MET A 247 -2.70 29.64 5.02
CA MET A 247 -3.03 29.69 3.60
C MET A 247 -2.15 28.70 2.79
N PRO A 248 -2.72 27.98 1.81
CA PRO A 248 -1.93 27.05 1.01
C PRO A 248 -0.90 27.80 0.15
N VAL A 249 0.32 27.27 0.09
CA VAL A 249 1.42 27.79 -0.71
C VAL A 249 1.19 27.52 -2.20
N LYS A 250 0.60 26.38 -2.56
CA LYS A 250 0.27 26.02 -3.94
C LYS A 250 -0.76 24.91 -3.99
N VAL A 251 -1.43 24.79 -5.14
CA VAL A 251 -2.34 23.68 -5.44
C VAL A 251 -1.83 22.90 -6.62
N ILE A 252 -1.72 21.58 -6.50
CA ILE A 252 -1.37 20.71 -7.61
C ILE A 252 -2.63 20.09 -8.20
N ALA A 253 -2.95 20.45 -9.45
CA ALA A 253 -4.05 19.89 -10.22
C ALA A 253 -3.58 18.73 -11.10
N THR A 254 -4.25 17.59 -11.01
CA THR A 254 -3.99 16.40 -11.85
C THR A 254 -5.28 15.69 -12.25
N GLY A 255 -5.24 14.93 -13.35
CA GLY A 255 -6.39 14.23 -13.89
C GLY A 255 -7.18 15.07 -14.89
N GLY A 256 -8.50 15.16 -14.70
CA GLY A 256 -9.38 16.02 -15.50
C GLY A 256 -9.59 15.59 -16.96
N GLN A 257 -9.04 14.44 -17.38
CA GLN A 257 -9.27 13.86 -18.72
C GLN A 257 -10.56 13.04 -18.79
N GLY A 258 -11.07 12.60 -17.64
CA GLY A 258 -12.37 11.95 -17.50
C GLY A 258 -13.32 12.82 -16.67
N ASN A 259 -14.15 12.16 -15.88
CA ASN A 259 -15.11 12.82 -14.99
C ASN A 259 -14.51 13.23 -13.63
N LYS A 260 -13.19 13.16 -13.43
CA LYS A 260 -12.55 13.37 -12.13
C LYS A 260 -11.33 14.27 -12.24
N LEU A 261 -11.27 15.29 -11.38
CA LEU A 261 -10.11 16.14 -11.15
C LEU A 261 -9.63 15.97 -9.70
N VAL A 262 -8.32 15.97 -9.50
CA VAL A 262 -7.71 15.92 -8.17
C VAL A 262 -6.96 17.22 -7.93
N LEU A 263 -7.24 17.87 -6.80
CA LEU A 263 -6.54 19.04 -6.29
C LEU A 263 -5.82 18.67 -5.01
N ASN A 264 -4.50 18.82 -4.98
CA ASN A 264 -3.69 18.60 -3.79
C ASN A 264 -3.21 19.96 -3.26
N TYR A 265 -3.74 20.38 -2.12
CA TYR A 265 -3.41 21.63 -1.45
C TYR A 265 -2.16 21.41 -0.60
N ILE A 266 -1.13 22.21 -0.87
CA ILE A 266 0.14 22.14 -0.17
C ILE A 266 0.31 23.42 0.65
N HIS A 267 0.40 23.26 1.95
CA HIS A 267 0.71 24.29 2.93
C HIS A 267 2.20 24.36 3.21
N ASP A 268 2.59 25.39 3.95
CA ASP A 268 3.97 25.53 4.43
C ASP A 268 4.36 24.35 5.34
N THR A 269 5.66 24.15 5.53
CA THR A 269 6.22 23.14 6.45
C THR A 269 5.60 23.20 7.84
N ASP A 270 5.38 24.40 8.38
CA ASP A 270 4.81 24.60 9.72
C ASP A 270 3.33 24.21 9.83
N HIS A 271 2.62 24.21 8.69
CA HIS A 271 1.18 23.90 8.58
C HIS A 271 0.90 22.68 7.69
N SER A 272 1.90 21.82 7.50
CA SER A 272 1.81 20.67 6.59
C SER A 272 0.77 19.62 6.99
N TYR A 273 0.24 19.68 8.23
CA TYR A 273 -0.87 18.85 8.69
C TYR A 273 -2.21 19.19 8.03
N GLU A 274 -2.34 20.38 7.44
CA GLU A 274 -3.52 20.81 6.67
C GLU A 274 -3.45 20.39 5.19
N ASN A 275 -2.36 19.72 4.77
CA ASN A 275 -2.22 19.21 3.41
C ASN A 275 -3.36 18.24 3.09
N VAL A 276 -4.16 18.58 2.09
CA VAL A 276 -5.37 17.83 1.75
C VAL A 276 -5.47 17.55 0.27
N THR A 277 -6.01 16.38 -0.07
CA THR A 277 -6.33 15.99 -1.45
C THR A 277 -7.84 16.00 -1.65
N LEU A 278 -8.31 16.95 -2.44
CA LEU A 278 -9.71 17.08 -2.82
C LEU A 278 -9.96 16.48 -4.20
N ARG A 279 -11.14 15.90 -4.39
CA ARG A 279 -11.55 15.26 -5.64
C ARG A 279 -12.85 15.90 -6.13
N ILE A 280 -12.82 16.45 -7.33
CA ILE A 280 -13.97 17.09 -7.97
C ILE A 280 -14.45 16.17 -9.10
N PHE A 281 -15.77 15.97 -9.20
CA PHE A 281 -16.37 15.13 -10.23
C PHE A 281 -17.22 15.95 -11.20
N ALA A 282 -17.17 15.61 -12.49
CA ALA A 282 -17.94 16.28 -13.52
C ALA A 282 -19.42 15.94 -13.36
N GLY A 283 -20.28 16.96 -13.25
CA GLY A 283 -21.74 16.78 -13.17
C GLY A 283 -22.30 16.37 -11.81
N GLN A 284 -21.49 16.31 -10.74
CA GLN A 284 -21.99 16.29 -9.36
C GLN A 284 -22.06 17.72 -8.79
N ASN A 285 -22.75 17.88 -7.64
CA ASN A 285 -23.05 19.14 -6.96
C ASN A 285 -21.86 20.12 -6.87
N ASP A 286 -22.22 21.40 -6.68
CA ASP A 286 -21.33 22.56 -6.58
C ASP A 286 -19.98 22.21 -5.92
N PRO A 287 -18.84 22.39 -6.62
CA PRO A 287 -17.51 22.04 -6.10
C PRO A 287 -17.22 22.69 -4.73
N THR A 288 -17.89 23.78 -4.38
CA THR A 288 -17.77 24.44 -3.07
C THR A 288 -18.20 23.59 -1.87
N ASP A 289 -19.03 22.55 -2.04
CA ASP A 289 -19.42 21.65 -0.95
C ASP A 289 -18.25 20.76 -0.48
N ILE A 290 -17.32 20.46 -1.39
CA ILE A 290 -16.17 19.57 -1.17
C ILE A 290 -14.94 20.38 -0.74
N CYS A 291 -14.86 21.63 -1.16
CA CYS A 291 -13.69 22.49 -0.99
C CYS A 291 -13.77 23.31 0.29
N LYS A 292 -13.68 22.63 1.44
CA LYS A 292 -13.67 23.25 2.76
C LYS A 292 -12.31 23.16 3.43
#